data_AF-A0A453RVB8-F1
#
_entry.id   AF-A0A453RVB8-F1
#
_cell.length_a   1.000
_cell.length_b   1.000
_cell.length_c   1.000
_cell.angle_alpha   90.00
_cell.angle_beta   90.00
_cell.angle_gamma   90.00
#
_symmetry.space_group_name_H-M   'P 1'
#
loop_
_entity.id
_entity.type
_entity.pdbx_description
1 polymer ?
#
loop_
_entity_poly.entity_id
_entity_poly.type
_entity_poly.pdbx_seq_one_letter_code
_entity_poly.pdbx_strand_id
1 'polypeptide(L)'
;VAQEHAHSSAVERLLNCEVPLRAQYIRVLFCEITRISNHSLASTTHAMDVAASTPFLWAFEEREKLLEFYERVPGARMHANFIRPGGVAQDIPLGLCRDIDSSTQQFASRINELEEM
;
A
#
# COMPACT_ATOMS: atom_id res chain seq x y z
N VAL A 1 0.79 4.67 5.93
CA VAL A 1 0.29 5.69 4.97
C VAL A 1 -1.16 6.10 5.19
N ALA A 2 -2.14 5.19 5.31
CA ALA A 2 -3.55 5.60 5.53
C ALA A 2 -3.76 6.51 6.76
N GLN A 3 -3.05 6.26 7.86
CA GLN A 3 -3.06 7.14 9.04
C GLN A 3 -2.45 8.52 8.77
N GLU A 4 -1.34 8.56 8.02
CA GLU A 4 -0.70 9.82 7.59
C GLU A 4 -1.65 10.64 6.71
N HIS A 5 -2.43 9.97 5.84
CA HIS A 5 -3.45 10.62 5.03
C HIS A 5 -4.55 11.26 5.88
N ALA A 6 -5.11 10.52 6.84
CA ALA A 6 -6.15 11.05 7.72
C ALA A 6 -5.65 12.27 8.52
N HIS A 7 -4.42 12.21 9.04
CA HIS A 7 -3.79 13.34 9.73
C HIS A 7 -3.60 14.54 8.80
N SER A 8 -3.01 14.32 7.62
CA SER A 8 -2.75 15.37 6.63
C SER A 8 -4.04 16.06 6.17
N SER A 9 -5.09 15.28 5.87
CA SER A 9 -6.38 15.82 5.45
C SER A 9 -7.11 16.60 6.55
N ALA A 10 -6.93 16.25 7.81
CA ALA A 10 -7.44 17.05 8.92
C ALA A 10 -6.74 18.41 9.00
N VAL A 11 -5.42 18.44 8.85
CA VAL A 11 -4.61 19.68 8.86
C VAL A 11 -4.92 20.55 7.64
N GLU A 12 -5.03 19.96 6.45
CA GLU A 12 -5.36 20.68 5.20
C GLU A 12 -6.74 21.34 5.26
N ARG A 13 -7.73 20.68 5.87
CA ARG A 13 -9.06 21.24 6.12
C ARG A 13 -9.02 22.42 7.09
N LEU A 14 -8.19 22.37 8.13
CA LEU A 14 -8.03 23.49 9.07
C LEU A 14 -7.34 24.70 8.41
N LEU A 15 -6.40 24.45 7.49
CA LEU A 15 -5.64 25.50 6.80
C LEU A 15 -6.32 26.00 5.51
N ASN A 16 -7.46 25.42 5.11
CA ASN A 16 -8.13 25.69 3.83
C ASN A 16 -7.16 25.63 2.63
N CYS A 17 -6.26 24.63 2.63
CA CYS A 17 -5.25 24.46 1.58
C CYS A 17 -5.72 23.45 0.53
N GLU A 18 -5.60 23.81 -0.75
CA GLU A 18 -5.87 22.89 -1.86
C GLU A 18 -4.63 22.09 -2.24
N VAL A 19 -4.77 20.77 -2.26
CA VAL A 19 -3.70 19.84 -2.65
C VAL A 19 -3.69 19.67 -4.18
N PRO A 20 -2.53 19.72 -4.85
CA PRO A 20 -2.47 19.54 -6.30
C PRO A 20 -3.01 18.17 -6.74
N LEU A 21 -3.67 18.14 -7.90
CA LEU A 21 -4.37 16.95 -8.42
C LEU A 21 -3.47 15.71 -8.48
N ARG A 22 -2.21 15.86 -8.92
CA ARG A 22 -1.23 14.77 -8.97
C ARG A 22 -0.99 14.14 -7.60
N ALA A 23 -0.86 14.95 -6.55
CA ALA A 23 -0.64 14.46 -5.19
C ALA A 23 -1.87 13.71 -4.65
N GLN A 24 -3.08 14.11 -5.03
CA GLN A 24 -4.30 13.39 -4.66
C GLN A 24 -4.32 11.97 -5.26
N TYR A 25 -3.98 11.82 -6.55
CA TYR A 25 -3.89 10.50 -7.19
C TYR A 25 -2.83 9.61 -6.55
N ILE A 26 -1.65 10.16 -6.27
CA ILE A 26 -0.57 9.42 -5.60
C ILE A 26 -1.02 8.96 -4.21
N ARG A 27 -1.70 9.81 -3.44
CA ARG A 27 -2.24 9.45 -2.11
C ARG A 27 -3.23 8.30 -2.21
N VAL A 28 -4.18 8.35 -3.14
CA VAL A 28 -5.16 7.28 -3.34
C VAL A 28 -4.47 5.97 -3.73
N LEU A 29 -3.51 6.02 -4.68
CA LEU A 29 -2.75 4.84 -5.10
C LEU A 29 -2.07 4.14 -3.92
N PHE A 30 -1.32 4.88 -3.10
CA PHE A 30 -0.63 4.29 -1.94
C PHE A 30 -1.59 3.89 -0.81
N CYS A 31 -2.72 4.58 -0.65
CA CYS A 31 -3.77 4.16 0.28
C CYS A 31 -4.37 2.82 -0.12
N GLU A 32 -4.63 2.58 -1.41
CA GLU A 32 -5.15 1.29 -1.88
C GLU A 32 -4.11 0.17 -1.80
N ILE A 33 -2.84 0.45 -2.10
CA ILE A 33 -1.74 -0.51 -1.85
C ILE A 33 -1.66 -0.88 -0.35
N THR A 34 -1.79 0.12 0.55
CA THR A 34 -1.85 -0.13 2.00
C THR A 34 -3.06 -0.99 2.36
N ARG A 35 -4.22 -0.73 1.75
CA ARG A 35 -5.47 -1.47 2.00
C ARG A 35 -5.30 -2.95 1.65
N ILE A 36 -4.76 -3.24 0.46
CA ILE A 36 -4.47 -4.61 0.02
C ILE A 36 -3.53 -5.29 1.00
N SER A 37 -2.39 -4.65 1.34
CA SER A 37 -1.42 -5.20 2.29
C SER A 37 -2.03 -5.51 3.66
N ASN A 38 -2.90 -4.63 4.17
CA ASN A 38 -3.59 -4.82 5.45
C ASN A 38 -4.59 -5.97 5.40
N HIS A 39 -5.40 -6.10 4.35
CA HIS A 39 -6.36 -7.20 4.22
C HIS A 39 -5.68 -8.55 3.99
N SER A 40 -4.62 -8.60 3.18
CA SER A 40 -3.82 -9.82 3.02
C SER A 40 -3.25 -10.28 4.36
N LEU A 41 -2.69 -9.35 5.15
CA LEU A 41 -2.18 -9.68 6.48
C LEU A 41 -3.30 -10.18 7.40
N ALA A 42 -4.40 -9.45 7.52
CA ALA A 42 -5.50 -9.80 8.41
C ALA A 42 -6.11 -11.19 8.09
N SER A 43 -6.34 -11.47 6.80
CA SER A 43 -6.94 -12.73 6.36
C SER A 43 -6.02 -13.91 6.62
N THR A 44 -4.73 -13.74 6.33
CA THR A 44 -3.74 -14.82 6.48
C THR A 44 -3.29 -15.06 7.91
N THR A 45 -3.23 -14.03 8.75
CA THR A 45 -3.02 -14.22 10.20
C THR A 45 -4.21 -14.94 10.82
N HIS A 46 -5.43 -14.58 10.41
CA HIS A 46 -6.63 -15.29 10.86
C HIS A 46 -6.61 -16.77 10.42
N ALA A 47 -6.20 -17.07 9.19
CA ALA A 47 -6.03 -18.44 8.72
C ALA A 47 -4.97 -19.19 9.54
N MET A 48 -3.86 -18.53 9.89
CA MET A 48 -2.82 -19.09 10.75
C MET A 48 -3.33 -19.42 12.16
N ASP A 49 -4.18 -18.56 12.74
CA ASP A 49 -4.78 -18.81 14.06
C ASP A 49 -5.70 -20.05 14.05
N VAL A 50 -6.28 -20.38 12.89
CA VAL A 50 -7.07 -21.60 12.65
C VAL A 50 -6.18 -22.79 12.20
N ALA A 51 -4.86 -22.65 12.32
CA ALA A 51 -3.83 -23.64 11.98
C ALA A 51 -3.54 -23.87 10.47
N ALA A 52 -3.95 -22.95 9.59
CA ALA A 52 -3.54 -22.95 8.18
C ALA A 52 -2.29 -22.07 7.96
N SER A 53 -1.10 -22.68 7.96
CA SER A 53 0.18 -21.97 7.86
C SER A 53 0.68 -21.70 6.44
N THR A 54 0.25 -22.51 5.46
CA THR A 54 0.64 -22.38 4.04
C THR A 54 0.20 -21.06 3.38
N PRO A 55 -1.08 -20.64 3.48
CA PRO A 55 -1.53 -19.39 2.82
C PRO A 55 -0.84 -18.15 3.39
N PHE A 56 -0.43 -18.20 4.67
CA PHE A 56 0.35 -17.14 5.29
C PHE A 56 1.70 -16.92 4.62
N LEU A 57 2.45 -17.99 4.33
CA LEU A 57 3.76 -17.86 3.70
C LEU A 57 3.64 -17.29 2.28
N TRP A 58 2.64 -17.73 1.51
CA TRP A 58 2.40 -17.24 0.15
C TRP A 58 1.98 -15.76 0.13
N ALA A 59 1.08 -15.36 1.01
CA ALA A 59 0.67 -13.96 1.09
C ALA A 59 1.79 -13.03 1.58
N PHE A 60 2.73 -13.53 2.40
CA PHE A 60 3.90 -12.75 2.82
C PHE A 60 4.89 -12.50 1.68
N GLU A 61 5.03 -13.44 0.74
CA GLU A 61 5.84 -13.22 -0.48
C GLU A 61 5.26 -12.06 -1.31
N GLU A 62 3.95 -12.05 -1.54
CA GLU A 62 3.29 -10.96 -2.27
C GLU A 62 3.38 -9.63 -1.49
N ARG A 63 3.27 -9.69 -0.17
CA ARG A 63 3.44 -8.51 0.69
C ARG A 63 4.85 -7.94 0.61
N GLU A 64 5.87 -8.77 0.45
CA GLU A 64 7.26 -8.33 0.29
C GLU A 64 7.45 -7.50 -0.99
N LYS A 65 6.83 -7.92 -2.10
CA LYS A 65 6.80 -7.14 -3.35
C LYS A 65 6.16 -5.76 -3.16
N LEU A 66 5.08 -5.69 -2.37
CA LEU A 66 4.46 -4.40 -2.01
C LEU A 66 5.38 -3.53 -1.15
N LEU A 67 6.16 -4.13 -0.23
CA LEU A 67 7.13 -3.39 0.59
C LEU A 67 8.30 -2.85 -0.24
N GLU A 68 8.67 -3.48 -1.35
CA GLU A 68 9.67 -2.95 -2.28
C GLU A 68 9.22 -1.61 -2.88
N PHE A 69 7.92 -1.45 -3.18
CA PHE A 69 7.38 -0.17 -3.65
C PHE A 69 7.48 0.93 -2.58
N TYR A 70 7.34 0.57 -1.30
CA TYR A 70 7.59 1.49 -0.19
C TYR A 70 9.08 1.81 -0.03
N GLU A 71 9.97 0.86 -0.28
CA GLU A 71 11.41 1.14 -0.25
C GLU A 71 11.82 2.11 -1.35
N ARG A 72 11.27 1.96 -2.56
CA ARG A 72 11.63 2.79 -3.71
C ARG A 72 11.14 4.22 -3.66
N VAL A 73 10.06 4.51 -2.92
CA VAL A 73 9.53 5.88 -2.79
C VAL A 73 10.09 6.53 -1.52
N PRO A 74 9.53 6.33 -0.32
CA PRO A 74 10.02 6.96 0.91
C PRO A 74 11.40 6.48 1.41
N GLY A 75 11.99 5.41 0.86
CA GLY A 75 13.23 4.83 1.39
C GLY A 75 13.03 3.99 2.65
N ALA A 76 11.79 3.82 3.09
CA ALA A 76 11.41 3.12 4.31
C ALA A 76 10.27 2.14 4.02
N ARG A 77 10.39 0.92 4.52
CA ARG A 77 9.50 -0.19 4.15
C ARG A 77 8.13 -0.15 4.85
N MET A 78 8.07 0.34 6.10
CA MET A 78 6.82 0.38 6.88
C MET A 78 6.43 1.80 7.29
N HIS A 79 7.36 2.54 7.90
CA HIS A 79 7.13 3.90 8.38
C HIS A 79 7.63 4.92 7.36
N ALA A 80 6.77 5.18 6.37
CA ALA A 80 7.10 5.95 5.18
C ALA A 80 7.23 7.46 5.41
N ASN A 81 6.41 8.07 6.29
CA ASN A 81 6.30 9.54 6.41
C ASN A 81 6.20 10.23 5.03
N PHE A 82 5.40 9.62 4.15
CA PHE A 82 5.30 9.96 2.74
C PHE A 82 4.21 11.00 2.49
N ILE A 83 3.07 10.85 3.15
CA ILE A 83 1.99 11.84 3.07
C ILE A 83 2.23 12.91 4.14
N ARG A 84 2.36 14.16 3.69
CA ARG A 84 2.55 15.32 4.55
C ARG A 84 1.46 16.35 4.29
N PRO A 85 1.11 17.19 5.28
CA PRO A 85 0.22 18.33 5.07
C PRO A 85 0.69 19.15 3.87
N GLY A 86 -0.18 19.33 2.87
CA GLY A 86 0.12 20.03 1.61
C GLY A 86 0.41 19.11 0.41
N GLY A 87 0.50 17.80 0.59
CA GLY A 87 0.62 16.84 -0.52
C GLY A 87 1.40 15.57 -0.20
N VAL A 88 2.49 15.36 -0.92
CA VAL A 88 3.40 14.22 -0.78
C VAL A 88 4.82 14.71 -0.63
N ALA A 89 5.64 13.97 0.11
CA ALA A 89 7.02 14.36 0.40
C ALA A 89 7.91 14.39 -0.87
N GLN A 90 7.68 13.47 -1.80
CA GLN A 90 8.42 13.35 -3.06
C GLN A 90 7.53 12.73 -4.14
N ASP A 91 7.88 12.96 -5.40
CA ASP A 91 7.18 12.33 -6.53
C ASP A 91 7.64 10.87 -6.71
N ILE A 92 6.83 10.11 -7.46
CA ILE A 92 7.08 8.71 -7.77
C ILE A 92 8.27 8.60 -8.76
N PRO A 93 9.23 7.68 -8.55
CA PRO A 93 10.32 7.44 -9.49
C PRO A 93 9.83 6.89 -10.83
N LEU A 94 10.56 7.20 -11.91
CA LEU A 94 10.24 6.70 -13.25
C LEU A 94 10.26 5.16 -13.26
N GLY A 95 9.23 4.57 -13.87
CA GLY A 95 9.07 3.12 -14.00
C GLY A 95 8.17 2.47 -12.95
N LEU A 96 8.00 3.07 -11.75
CA LEU A 96 7.23 2.43 -10.67
C LEU A 96 5.79 2.09 -11.07
N CYS A 97 5.12 2.95 -11.84
CA CYS A 97 3.75 2.69 -12.27
C CYS A 97 3.63 1.43 -13.15
N ARG A 98 4.66 1.11 -13.95
CA ARG A 98 4.67 -0.12 -14.77
C ARG A 98 4.89 -1.35 -13.89
N ASP A 99 5.76 -1.22 -12.90
CA ASP A 99 6.05 -2.29 -11.95
C ASP A 99 4.81 -2.61 -11.12
N ILE A 100 4.09 -1.58 -10.64
CA ILE A 100 2.81 -1.74 -9.93
C ILE A 100 1.77 -2.42 -10.82
N ASP A 101 1.62 -2.00 -12.08
CA ASP A 101 0.67 -2.62 -13.03
C ASP A 101 0.98 -4.12 -13.22
N SER A 102 2.26 -4.46 -13.47
CA SER A 102 2.68 -5.86 -13.61
C SER A 102 2.43 -6.68 -12.34
N SER A 103 2.63 -6.10 -11.16
CA SER A 103 2.38 -6.74 -9.88
C SER A 103 0.88 -6.98 -9.66
N THR A 104 0.02 -6.04 -10.03
CA THR A 104 -1.45 -6.22 -9.89
C THR A 104 -2.00 -7.34 -10.77
N GLN A 105 -1.44 -7.55 -11.97
CA GLN A 105 -1.83 -8.65 -12.85
C GLN A 105 -1.50 -10.02 -12.25
N GLN A 106 -0.32 -10.15 -11.63
CA GLN A 106 0.10 -11.37 -10.94
C GLN A 106 -0.68 -11.59 -9.64
N PHE A 107 -0.99 -10.51 -8.93
CA PHE A 107 -1.70 -10.57 -7.65
C PHE A 107 -3.10 -11.19 -7.79
N ALA A 108 -3.80 -10.92 -8.90
CA ALA A 108 -5.13 -11.48 -9.16
C ALA A 108 -5.12 -13.02 -9.20
N SER A 109 -4.15 -13.65 -9.86
CA SER A 109 -4.05 -15.12 -9.87
C SER A 109 -3.70 -15.67 -8.49
N ARG A 110 -2.86 -14.97 -7.72
CA ARG A 110 -2.50 -15.37 -6.35
C ARG A 110 -3.66 -15.32 -5.37
N ILE A 111 -4.57 -14.35 -5.51
CA ILE A 111 -5.79 -14.31 -4.71
C ILE A 111 -6.65 -15.55 -4.99
N ASN A 112 -6.83 -15.90 -6.27
CA ASN A 112 -7.62 -17.08 -6.63
C ASN A 112 -7.03 -18.37 -6.03
N GLU A 113 -5.70 -18.53 -6.10
CA GLU A 113 -5.01 -19.66 -5.46
C GLU A 113 -5.20 -19.69 -3.93
N LEU A 114 -5.24 -18.53 -3.28
CA LEU A 114 -5.50 -18.42 -1.84
C LEU A 114 -6.96 -18.71 -1.47
N GLU A 115 -7.91 -18.44 -2.37
CA GLU A 115 -9.34 -18.70 -2.17
C GLU A 115 -9.70 -20.18 -2.39
N GLU A 116 -8.98 -20.89 -3.25
CA GLU A 116 -9.20 -22.32 -3.51
C GLU A 116 -8.72 -23.25 -2.38
N MET A 117 -7.92 -22.76 -1.44
CA MET A 117 -7.41 -23.54 -0.29
C MET A 117 -8.37 -23.56 0.90
#